data_AF-A0A097KRA0-F1
#
_entry.id   AF-A0A097KRA0-F1
#
_cell.length_a   1.000
_cell.length_b   1.000
_cell.length_c   1.000
_cell.angle_alpha   90.00
_cell.angle_beta   90.00
_cell.angle_gamma   90.00
#
_symmetry.space_group_name_H-M   'P 1'
#
loop_
_entity.id
_entity.type
_entity.pdbx_description
1 polymer ?
#
loop_
_entity_poly.entity_id
_entity_poly.type
_entity_poly.pdbx_seq_one_letter_code
_entity_poly.pdbx_strand_id
1 'polypeptide(L)'
;MNIKNFILKIKAFFRKNSPESIKKIPTGLALIFLSFTFGNFFGLGFKLLNWPAKSLFVPLIFVEIISFFMYSKALGPQKFLLTKNLNFIKFGFLIGIFVEAFKVGS
;
A
#
# COMPACT_ATOMS: atom_id res chain seq x y z
N MET A 1 16.04 17.48 -46.44
CA MET A 1 16.27 16.84 -45.13
C MET A 1 15.76 15.40 -45.20
N ASN A 2 16.61 14.40 -44.94
CA ASN A 2 16.30 12.99 -45.19
C ASN A 2 15.28 12.45 -44.17
N ILE A 3 14.21 11.79 -44.64
CA ILE A 3 13.11 11.24 -43.81
C ILE A 3 13.64 10.33 -42.70
N LYS A 4 14.72 9.58 -42.97
CA LYS A 4 15.39 8.74 -41.96
C LYS A 4 15.93 9.55 -40.77
N ASN A 5 16.47 10.75 -41.02
CA ASN A 5 16.98 11.62 -39.95
C ASN A 5 15.86 12.24 -39.12
N PHE A 6 14.70 12.48 -39.72
CA PHE A 6 13.52 12.96 -39.00
C PHE A 6 12.96 11.88 -38.06
N ILE A 7 12.83 10.64 -38.54
CA ILE A 7 12.40 9.49 -37.73
C ILE A 7 13.37 9.22 -36.57
N LEU A 8 14.68 9.34 -36.79
CA LEU A 8 15.69 9.20 -35.74
C LEU A 8 15.57 10.28 -34.65
N LYS A 9 15.34 11.54 -35.03
CA LYS A 9 15.11 12.63 -34.08
C LYS A 9 13.83 12.44 -33.27
N ILE A 10 12.76 11.98 -33.91
CA ILE A 10 11.49 11.64 -33.22
C ILE A 10 11.72 10.51 -32.22
N LYS A 11 12.37 9.41 -32.62
CA LYS A 11 12.69 8.31 -31.70
C LYS A 11 13.56 8.76 -30.52
N ALA A 12 14.55 9.62 -30.76
CA ALA A 12 15.40 10.16 -29.69
C ALA A 12 14.62 11.09 -28.74
N PHE A 13 13.71 11.90 -29.27
CA PHE A 13 12.82 12.76 -28.48
C PHE A 13 11.89 11.95 -27.58
N PHE A 14 11.25 10.90 -28.13
CA PHE A 14 10.40 9.99 -27.35
C PHE A 14 11.18 9.11 -26.35
N ARG A 15 12.45 8.79 -26.63
CA ARG A 15 13.32 8.09 -25.67
C ARG A 15 13.74 9.01 -24.52
N LYS A 16 14.02 10.29 -24.80
CA LYS A 16 14.39 11.30 -23.80
C LYS A 16 13.20 11.74 -22.93
N ASN A 17 12.00 11.76 -23.50
CA ASN A 17 10.74 12.04 -22.80
C ASN A 17 9.97 10.76 -22.45
N SER A 18 10.63 9.60 -22.45
CA SER A 18 10.03 8.37 -21.93
C SER A 18 9.72 8.59 -20.45
N PRO A 19 8.54 8.18 -19.95
CA PRO A 19 8.03 8.54 -18.63
C PRO A 19 8.76 7.78 -17.50
N GLU A 20 10.07 7.92 -17.40
CA GLU A 20 10.84 7.48 -16.24
C GLU A 20 10.54 8.34 -15.00
N SER A 21 9.93 9.52 -15.18
CA SER A 21 9.46 10.37 -14.08
C SER A 21 8.12 9.91 -13.47
N ILE A 22 7.32 9.11 -14.17
CA ILE A 22 6.10 8.48 -13.61
C ILE A 22 6.46 7.19 -12.84
N LYS A 23 7.71 6.71 -12.95
CA LYS A 23 8.11 5.37 -12.49
C LYS A 23 8.40 5.18 -11.01
N LYS A 24 8.23 6.17 -10.13
CA LYS A 24 8.56 5.97 -8.71
C LYS A 24 7.59 6.67 -7.77
N ILE A 25 6.30 6.30 -7.81
CA ILE A 25 5.61 6.25 -6.52
C ILE A 25 6.40 5.21 -5.70
N PRO A 26 6.98 5.59 -4.56
CA PRO A 26 7.68 4.62 -3.73
C PRO A 26 6.70 3.50 -3.43
N THR A 27 7.04 2.26 -3.76
CA THR A 27 6.14 1.10 -3.62
C THR A 27 5.53 1.03 -2.22
N GLY A 28 6.26 1.49 -1.20
CA GLY A 28 5.76 1.66 0.16
C GLY A 28 4.62 2.67 0.30
N LEU A 29 4.69 3.84 -0.35
CA LEU A 29 3.61 4.83 -0.35
C LEU A 29 2.34 4.29 -1.02
N ALA A 30 2.49 3.60 -2.16
CA ALA A 30 1.34 2.96 -2.81
C ALA A 30 0.70 1.89 -1.91
N LEU A 31 1.51 1.08 -1.23
CA LEU A 31 1.04 0.08 -0.27
C LEU A 31 0.34 0.72 0.95
N ILE A 32 0.87 1.83 1.46
CA ILE A 32 0.23 2.58 2.56
C ILE A 32 -1.14 3.10 2.12
N PHE A 33 -1.23 3.76 0.96
CA PHE A 33 -2.50 4.29 0.46
C PHE A 33 -3.54 3.19 0.22
N LEU A 34 -3.13 2.08 -0.40
CA LEU A 34 -4.02 0.95 -0.66
C LEU A 34 -4.49 0.30 0.66
N SER A 35 -3.58 0.05 1.59
CA SER A 35 -3.97 -0.54 2.88
C SER A 35 -4.80 0.42 3.74
N PHE A 36 -4.58 1.74 3.64
CA PHE A 36 -5.39 2.77 4.28
C PHE A 36 -6.84 2.79 3.79
N THR A 37 -7.08 2.66 2.48
CA THR A 37 -8.44 2.58 1.96
C THR A 37 -9.15 1.31 2.45
N PHE A 38 -8.44 0.18 2.49
CA PHE A 38 -8.96 -1.06 3.10
C PHE A 38 -9.25 -0.90 4.59
N GLY A 39 -8.38 -0.23 5.35
CA GLY A 39 -8.59 0.04 6.77
C GLY A 39 -9.84 0.88 7.03
N ASN A 40 -10.06 1.94 6.24
CA ASN A 40 -11.30 2.73 6.32
C ASN A 40 -12.53 1.90 5.96
N PHE A 41 -12.46 1.08 4.91
CA PHE A 41 -13.57 0.22 4.50
C PHE A 41 -13.96 -0.76 5.62
N PHE A 42 -12.96 -1.36 6.30
CA PHE A 42 -13.20 -2.19 7.48
C PHE A 42 -13.85 -1.38 8.61
N GLY A 43 -13.32 -0.20 8.93
CA GLY A 43 -13.88 0.69 9.95
C GLY A 43 -15.36 1.03 9.70
N LEU A 44 -15.72 1.33 8.45
CA LEU A 44 -17.10 1.55 8.04
C LEU A 44 -17.96 0.29 8.22
N GLY A 45 -17.43 -0.89 7.89
CA GLY A 45 -18.09 -2.16 8.14
C GLY A 45 -18.41 -2.38 9.61
N PHE A 46 -17.47 -2.10 10.52
CA PHE A 46 -17.72 -2.18 11.97
C PHE A 46 -18.84 -1.23 12.40
N LYS A 47 -18.88 -0.02 11.83
CA LYS A 47 -19.93 0.98 12.10
C LYS A 47 -21.29 0.50 11.62
N LEU A 48 -21.39 0.00 10.38
CA LEU A 48 -22.65 -0.49 9.81
C LEU A 48 -23.23 -1.68 10.60
N LEU A 49 -22.35 -2.50 11.17
CA LEU A 49 -22.75 -3.66 11.98
C LEU A 49 -22.97 -3.34 13.47
N ASN A 50 -22.82 -2.06 13.89
CA ASN A 50 -22.89 -1.64 15.30
C ASN A 50 -22.02 -2.48 16.24
N TRP A 51 -20.84 -2.89 15.77
CA TRP A 51 -19.96 -3.68 16.61
C TRP A 51 -19.29 -2.80 17.67
N PRO A 52 -19.13 -3.31 18.91
CA PRO A 52 -18.54 -2.56 20.00
C PRO A 52 -17.09 -2.19 19.66
N ALA A 53 -16.62 -0.99 20.00
CA ALA A 53 -15.25 -0.54 19.67
C ALA A 53 -14.13 -1.52 20.08
N LYS A 54 -14.35 -2.33 21.13
CA LYS A 54 -13.44 -3.42 21.54
C LYS A 54 -13.22 -4.47 20.45
N SER A 55 -14.14 -4.64 19.50
CA SER A 55 -14.01 -5.55 18.37
C SER A 55 -12.92 -5.11 17.38
N LEU A 56 -12.43 -3.87 17.45
CA LEU A 56 -11.28 -3.40 16.67
C LEU A 56 -9.97 -4.15 17.01
N PHE A 57 -9.90 -4.81 18.17
CA PHE A 57 -8.78 -5.68 18.51
C PHE A 57 -8.72 -6.94 17.63
N VAL A 58 -9.85 -7.42 17.10
CA VAL A 58 -9.91 -8.62 16.26
C VAL A 58 -9.11 -8.46 14.96
N PRO A 59 -9.32 -7.42 14.12
CA PRO A 59 -8.52 -7.21 12.92
C PRO A 59 -7.05 -6.92 13.23
N LEU A 60 -6.76 -6.27 14.36
CA LEU A 60 -5.39 -6.05 14.86
C LEU A 60 -4.66 -7.37 15.13
N ILE A 61 -5.31 -8.28 15.87
CA ILE A 61 -4.78 -9.63 16.15
C ILE A 61 -4.64 -10.43 14.85
N PHE A 62 -5.63 -10.35 13.96
CA PHE A 62 -5.59 -11.04 12.68
C PHE A 62 -4.41 -10.60 11.80
N VAL A 63 -4.16 -9.29 11.72
CA VAL A 63 -3.00 -8.72 11.02
C VAL A 63 -1.69 -9.21 11.64
N GLU A 64 -1.63 -9.32 12.97
CA GLU A 64 -0.44 -9.83 13.66
C GLU A 64 -0.20 -11.32 13.37
N ILE A 65 -1.26 -12.14 13.38
CA ILE A 65 -1.21 -13.57 13.05
C ILE A 65 -0.72 -13.79 11.61
N ILE A 66 -1.31 -13.09 10.64
CA ILE A 66 -0.87 -13.18 9.23
C ILE A 66 0.62 -12.86 9.13
N SER A 67 1.04 -11.81 9.84
CA SER A 67 2.42 -11.37 9.80
C SER A 67 3.36 -12.40 10.41
N PHE A 68 2.99 -12.99 11.56
CA PHE A 68 3.73 -14.08 12.17
C PHE A 68 3.94 -15.26 11.20
N PHE A 69 2.88 -15.70 10.52
CA PHE A 69 2.98 -16.78 9.53
C PHE A 69 3.87 -16.41 8.34
N MET A 70 3.80 -15.18 7.85
CA MET A 70 4.64 -14.70 6.75
C MET A 70 6.11 -14.55 7.17
N TYR A 71 6.38 -14.15 8.42
CA TYR A 71 7.73 -14.05 8.98
C TYR A 71 8.40 -15.41 9.16
N SER A 72 7.63 -16.43 9.53
CA SER A 72 8.14 -17.78 9.78
C SER A 72 8.67 -18.47 8.51
N LYS A 73 8.08 -18.16 7.34
CA LYS A 73 8.40 -18.87 6.08
C LYS A 73 9.51 -18.24 5.23
N ALA A 74 9.96 -17.03 5.55
CA ALA A 74 10.91 -16.30 4.70
C ALA A 74 12.36 -16.41 5.22
N LEU A 75 13.30 -16.71 4.32
CA LEU A 75 14.75 -16.80 4.58
C LEU A 75 15.52 -15.73 3.77
N GLY A 76 16.57 -15.16 4.38
CA GLY A 76 17.52 -14.26 3.70
C GLY A 76 16.96 -12.91 3.23
N PRO A 77 17.46 -12.34 2.10
CA PRO A 77 17.10 -10.99 1.65
C PRO A 77 15.64 -10.83 1.22
N GLN A 78 14.97 -11.91 0.82
CA GLN A 78 13.54 -11.90 0.52
C GLN A 78 12.69 -11.64 1.78
N LYS A 79 13.13 -12.13 2.95
CA LYS A 79 12.51 -11.83 4.23
C LYS A 79 12.47 -10.33 4.49
N PHE A 80 13.58 -9.64 4.25
CA PHE A 80 13.67 -8.19 4.48
C PHE A 80 12.67 -7.40 3.62
N LEU A 81 12.56 -7.73 2.32
CA LEU A 81 11.64 -7.04 1.42
C LEU A 81 10.17 -7.33 1.78
N LEU A 82 9.85 -8.59 2.10
CA LEU A 82 8.51 -9.02 2.53
C LEU A 82 8.11 -8.34 3.85
N THR A 83 9.03 -8.29 4.81
CA THR A 83 8.89 -7.59 6.10
C THR A 83 8.57 -6.12 5.88
N LYS A 84 9.35 -5.46 5.02
CA LYS A 84 9.18 -4.04 4.71
C LYS A 84 7.80 -3.75 4.11
N ASN A 85 7.38 -4.57 3.14
CA ASN A 85 6.08 -4.40 2.48
C ASN A 85 4.92 -4.69 3.45
N LEU A 86 5.03 -5.73 4.27
CA LEU A 86 4.04 -6.04 5.31
C LEU A 86 3.91 -4.91 6.32
N ASN A 87 5.01 -4.32 6.76
CA ASN A 87 4.97 -3.19 7.68
C ASN A 87 4.27 -1.97 7.06
N PHE A 88 4.47 -1.69 5.77
CA PHE A 88 3.72 -0.63 5.09
C PHE A 88 2.22 -0.93 5.01
N ILE A 89 1.84 -2.19 4.73
CA ILE A 89 0.44 -2.62 4.71
C ILE A 89 -0.18 -2.49 6.11
N LYS A 90 0.52 -2.96 7.15
CA LYS A 90 0.07 -2.82 8.54
C LYS A 90 -0.16 -1.36 8.89
N PHE A 91 0.81 -0.51 8.58
CA PHE A 91 0.77 0.89 8.94
C PHE A 91 -0.40 1.62 8.28
N GLY A 92 -0.57 1.47 6.97
CA GLY A 92 -1.70 2.09 6.28
C GLY A 92 -3.04 1.56 6.77
N PHE A 93 -3.17 0.24 6.96
CA PHE A 93 -4.40 -0.37 7.48
C PHE A 93 -4.78 0.14 8.87
N LEU A 94 -3.81 0.20 9.80
CA LEU A 94 -4.03 0.70 11.15
C LEU A 94 -4.43 2.17 11.15
N ILE A 95 -3.77 3.01 10.35
CA ILE A 95 -4.17 4.42 10.19
C ILE A 95 -5.59 4.52 9.65
N GLY A 96 -5.95 3.69 8.66
CA GLY A 96 -7.30 3.70 8.08
C GLY A 96 -8.38 3.36 9.11
N ILE A 97 -8.17 2.30 9.89
CA ILE A 97 -9.08 1.95 10.99
C ILE A 97 -9.13 3.05 12.04
N PHE A 98 -7.98 3.60 12.42
CA PHE A 98 -7.89 4.63 13.46
C PHE A 98 -8.61 5.90 13.05
N VAL A 99 -8.39 6.39 11.82
CA VAL A 99 -9.10 7.57 11.30
C VAL A 99 -10.61 7.36 11.35
N GLU A 100 -11.09 6.19 10.93
CA GLU A 100 -12.52 5.90 10.98
C GLU A 100 -13.03 5.80 12.43
N ALA A 101 -12.30 5.15 13.33
CA ALA A 101 -12.65 5.06 14.75
C ALA A 101 -12.75 6.45 15.43
N PHE A 102 -11.86 7.38 15.07
CA PHE A 102 -11.89 8.76 15.60
C PHE A 102 -13.04 9.59 15.03
N LYS A 103 -13.47 9.35 13.79
CA LYS A 103 -14.70 9.99 13.27
C LYS A 103 -15.96 9.60 14.06
N VAL A 104 -15.93 8.48 14.78
CA VAL A 104 -17.08 8.02 15.59
C VAL A 104 -17.06 8.58 17.01
N GLY A 105 -15.93 9.19 17.45
CA GLY A 105 -15.78 9.77 18.79
C GLY A 105 -16.06 11.28 18.88
N SER A 106 -16.27 11.96 17.74
CA SER A 106 -16.70 13.37 17.64
C SER A 106 -18.18 13.47 17.32
#